data_AF-A0A7C7I0Q7-F1
#
_entry.id   AF-A0A7C7I0Q7-F1
#
_cell.length_a   1.000
_cell.length_b   1.000
_cell.length_c   1.000
_cell.angle_alpha   90.00
_cell.angle_beta   90.00
_cell.angle_gamma   90.00
#
_symmetry.space_group_name_H-M   'P 1'
#
loop_
_entity.id
_entity.type
_entity.pdbx_description
1 polymer ?
#
loop_
_entity_poly.entity_id
_entity_poly.type
_entity_poly.pdbx_seq_one_letter_code
_entity_poly.pdbx_strand_id
1 'polypeptide(L)'
;MIPPPAYRYGEGEEFPGYTQQIFDPIAAASAAATFTVGEILNPDRMARLVVFGSMGDYPDLEEVADGLIEVTWGVSEPVDAYRRLVLHTAQRSVADQMMQQASMAGNHAEVRAILSDRLDKLASGIESEGAPSPHRKLVAADIRRWQSRIENTVPGPQLQMPAGDPIGGSSRGGNRR
;
A
#
# COMPACT_ATOMS: atom_id res chain seq x y z
N MET A 1 -37.14 35.47 13.82
CA MET A 1 -37.29 34.02 14.04
C MET A 1 -36.38 33.33 13.03
N ILE A 2 -35.42 32.53 13.49
CA ILE A 2 -34.43 31.84 12.65
C ILE A 2 -35.03 30.48 12.22
N PRO A 3 -34.87 30.02 10.97
CA PRO A 3 -35.43 28.74 10.52
C PRO A 3 -34.70 27.57 11.19
N PRO A 4 -35.37 26.41 11.38
CA PRO A 4 -34.72 25.25 11.97
C PRO A 4 -33.65 24.69 11.03
N PRO A 5 -32.53 24.17 11.57
CA PRO A 5 -31.43 23.65 10.74
C PRO A 5 -31.84 22.39 9.98
N ALA A 6 -31.30 22.23 8.78
CA ALA A 6 -31.57 21.07 7.93
C ALA A 6 -30.91 19.81 8.52
N TYR A 7 -31.66 18.71 8.54
CA TYR A 7 -31.38 17.48 9.30
C TYR A 7 -30.14 16.67 8.82
N ARG A 8 -29.30 17.18 7.92
CA ARG A 8 -28.15 16.43 7.40
C ARG A 8 -26.97 17.38 7.13
N TYR A 9 -25.92 17.21 7.93
CA TYR A 9 -24.54 17.71 7.82
C TYR A 9 -24.13 18.91 8.70
N GLY A 10 -23.37 18.56 9.75
CA GLY A 10 -22.32 19.35 10.37
C GLY A 10 -22.76 20.24 11.52
N GLU A 11 -22.57 19.79 12.77
CA GLU A 11 -22.54 20.71 13.91
C GLU A 11 -21.34 21.66 13.74
N GLY A 12 -21.60 22.83 13.16
CA GLY A 12 -20.71 23.96 13.16
C GLY A 12 -21.20 24.96 14.20
N GLU A 13 -20.31 25.37 15.09
CA GLU A 13 -20.53 26.42 16.08
C GLU A 13 -21.14 27.68 15.39
N GLU A 14 -22.33 28.12 15.82
CA GLU A 14 -23.03 29.28 15.24
C GLU A 14 -22.34 30.63 15.57
N PHE A 15 -21.36 30.60 16.48
CA PHE A 15 -20.59 31.79 16.85
C PHE A 15 -19.51 32.09 15.80
N PRO A 16 -19.34 33.37 15.40
CA PRO A 16 -18.23 33.78 14.56
C PRO A 16 -16.89 33.50 15.28
N GLY A 17 -16.19 32.44 14.88
CA GLY A 17 -14.85 32.14 15.35
C GLY A 17 -13.80 32.95 14.59
N TYR A 18 -12.85 33.55 15.29
CA TYR A 18 -11.70 34.22 14.66
C TYR A 18 -10.66 33.22 14.13
N THR A 19 -10.67 31.98 14.63
CA THR A 19 -9.60 31.00 14.41
C THR A 19 -9.90 29.97 13.31
N GLN A 20 -11.11 29.97 12.74
CA GLN A 20 -11.58 28.93 11.80
C GLN A 20 -11.36 27.50 12.36
N GLN A 21 -11.57 26.47 11.53
CA GLN A 21 -11.27 25.08 11.91
C GLN A 21 -9.75 24.90 12.05
N ILE A 22 -9.32 24.34 13.19
CA ILE A 22 -7.90 24.05 13.45
C ILE A 22 -7.43 22.97 12.48
N PHE A 23 -6.32 23.24 11.79
CA PHE A 23 -5.65 22.27 10.91
C PHE A 23 -5.08 21.11 11.74
N ASP A 24 -5.35 19.87 11.32
CA ASP A 24 -4.74 18.67 11.89
C ASP A 24 -3.48 18.27 11.08
N PRO A 25 -2.28 18.59 11.59
CA PRO A 25 -1.06 18.28 10.87
C PRO A 25 -0.73 16.78 10.82
N ILE A 26 -1.20 15.98 11.77
CA ILE A 26 -0.94 14.53 11.79
C ILE A 26 -1.81 13.85 10.75
N ALA A 27 -3.08 14.23 10.65
CA ALA A 27 -3.95 13.76 9.58
C ALA A 27 -3.42 14.12 8.19
N ALA A 28 -2.91 15.35 8.02
CA ALA A 28 -2.29 15.77 6.76
C ALA A 28 -1.02 14.96 6.43
N ALA A 29 -0.16 14.71 7.42
CA ALA A 29 1.01 13.85 7.25
C ALA A 29 0.62 12.42 6.86
N SER A 30 -0.46 11.89 7.44
CA SER A 30 -1.00 10.56 7.11
C SER A 30 -1.48 10.48 5.68
N ALA A 31 -2.27 11.47 5.24
CA ALA A 31 -2.75 11.52 3.87
C ALA A 31 -1.59 11.60 2.87
N ALA A 32 -0.59 12.46 3.15
CA ALA A 32 0.58 12.60 2.29
C ALA A 32 1.43 11.32 2.22
N ALA A 33 1.66 10.66 3.36
CA ALA A 33 2.40 9.41 3.42
C ALA A 33 1.66 8.28 2.69
N THR A 34 0.36 8.12 2.95
CA THR A 34 -0.47 7.10 2.29
C THR A 34 -0.50 7.30 0.77
N PHE A 35 -0.69 8.55 0.30
CA PHE A 35 -0.64 8.86 -1.13
C PHE A 35 0.71 8.49 -1.75
N THR A 36 1.80 8.96 -1.14
CA THR A 36 3.16 8.74 -1.67
C THR A 36 3.52 7.27 -1.71
N VAL A 37 3.30 6.55 -0.62
CA VAL A 37 3.57 5.10 -0.53
C VAL A 37 2.66 4.34 -1.49
N GLY A 38 1.40 4.76 -1.65
CA GLY A 38 0.47 4.17 -2.61
C GLY A 38 0.95 4.26 -4.06
N GLU A 39 1.53 5.39 -4.45
CA GLU A 39 2.10 5.58 -5.79
C GLU A 39 3.37 4.76 -6.03
N ILE A 40 4.19 4.59 -4.98
CA ILE A 40 5.38 3.72 -5.02
C ILE A 40 4.95 2.25 -5.09
N LEU A 41 3.97 1.83 -4.30
CA LEU A 41 3.44 0.47 -4.25
C LEU A 41 2.20 0.30 -5.14
N ASN A 42 2.20 0.97 -6.29
CA ASN A 42 1.15 0.83 -7.29
C ASN A 42 1.22 -0.57 -7.95
N PRO A 43 0.09 -1.30 -8.12
CA PRO A 43 0.07 -2.64 -8.70
C PRO A 43 0.84 -2.81 -10.01
N ASP A 44 0.61 -1.93 -10.98
CA ASP A 44 1.27 -2.00 -12.28
C ASP A 44 2.77 -1.71 -12.18
N ARG A 45 3.15 -0.81 -11.27
CA ARG A 45 4.56 -0.50 -11.02
C ARG A 45 5.27 -1.68 -10.39
N MET A 46 4.68 -2.31 -9.37
CA MET A 46 5.28 -3.48 -8.72
C MET A 46 5.43 -4.66 -9.68
N ALA A 47 4.42 -4.92 -10.52
CA ALA A 47 4.51 -5.95 -11.54
C ALA A 47 5.67 -5.68 -12.52
N ARG A 48 5.86 -4.41 -12.93
CA ARG A 48 7.00 -4.00 -13.77
C ARG A 48 8.34 -4.18 -13.05
N LEU A 49 8.44 -3.83 -11.77
CA LEU A 49 9.68 -4.01 -10.99
C LEU A 49 10.09 -5.48 -10.89
N VAL A 50 9.14 -6.39 -10.67
CA VAL A 50 9.43 -7.84 -10.70
C VAL A 50 9.95 -8.27 -12.07
N VAL A 51 9.33 -7.81 -13.15
CA VAL A 51 9.75 -8.19 -14.51
C VAL A 51 11.13 -7.60 -14.86
N PHE A 52 11.31 -6.28 -14.71
CA PHE A 52 12.53 -5.61 -15.13
C PHE A 52 13.73 -5.91 -14.23
N GLY A 53 13.50 -6.11 -12.92
CA GLY A 53 14.54 -6.56 -12.00
C GLY A 53 15.15 -7.91 -12.39
N SER A 54 14.38 -8.80 -13.04
CA SER A 54 14.92 -10.06 -13.56
C SER A 54 15.75 -9.93 -14.85
N MET A 55 15.76 -8.76 -15.49
CA MET A 55 16.30 -8.54 -16.84
C MET A 55 17.63 -7.77 -16.88
N GLY A 56 18.14 -7.26 -15.74
CA GLY A 56 19.42 -6.55 -15.72
C GLY A 56 19.50 -5.44 -14.67
N ASP A 57 20.11 -4.31 -15.03
CA ASP A 57 20.41 -3.17 -14.16
C ASP A 57 19.20 -2.22 -13.98
N TYR A 58 18.07 -2.78 -13.56
CA TYR A 58 16.89 -2.03 -13.17
C TYR A 58 16.57 -2.32 -11.71
N PRO A 59 16.00 -1.35 -10.98
CA PRO A 59 15.58 -1.62 -9.62
C PRO A 59 14.51 -2.72 -9.62
N ASP A 60 14.66 -3.65 -8.69
CA ASP A 60 13.66 -4.69 -8.45
C ASP A 60 12.68 -4.28 -7.34
N LEU A 61 11.67 -5.11 -7.11
CA LEU A 61 10.68 -4.82 -6.06
C LEU A 61 11.26 -5.00 -4.66
N GLU A 62 12.28 -5.84 -4.52
CA GLU A 62 12.94 -6.15 -3.25
C GLU A 62 13.68 -4.91 -2.76
N GLU A 63 14.50 -4.30 -3.61
CA GLU A 63 15.24 -3.07 -3.33
C GLU A 63 14.31 -1.91 -2.99
N VAL A 64 13.18 -1.77 -3.70
CA VAL A 64 12.20 -0.71 -3.41
C VAL A 64 11.52 -0.93 -2.07
N ALA A 65 11.12 -2.16 -1.75
CA ALA A 65 10.49 -2.49 -0.47
C ALA A 65 11.47 -2.34 0.69
N ASP A 66 12.70 -2.81 0.53
CA ASP A 66 13.76 -2.73 1.53
C ASP A 66 14.15 -1.26 1.78
N GLY A 67 14.26 -0.45 0.72
CA GLY A 67 14.50 0.99 0.84
C GLY A 67 13.37 1.73 1.58
N LEU A 68 12.10 1.40 1.32
CA LEU A 68 10.98 1.96 2.07
C LEU A 68 11.04 1.58 3.56
N ILE A 69 11.38 0.32 3.86
CA ILE A 69 11.54 -0.15 5.24
C ILE A 69 12.72 0.55 5.91
N GLU A 70 13.86 0.69 5.24
CA GLU A 70 15.04 1.34 5.80
C GLU A 70 14.75 2.78 6.21
N VAL A 71 14.19 3.59 5.30
CA VAL A 71 13.95 5.02 5.55
C VAL A 71 12.81 5.31 6.53
N THR A 72 11.98 4.31 6.86
CA THR A 72 10.86 4.47 7.82
C THR A 72 11.08 3.72 9.13
N TRP A 73 11.54 2.48 9.08
CA TRP A 73 11.70 1.58 10.24
C TRP A 73 13.15 1.43 10.70
N GLY A 74 14.11 1.63 9.79
CA GLY A 74 15.55 1.59 10.06
C GLY A 74 16.14 2.91 10.56
N VAL A 75 15.33 3.94 10.75
CA VAL A 75 15.76 5.26 11.24
C VAL A 75 15.62 5.39 12.75
N SER A 76 16.52 6.20 13.35
CA SER A 76 16.42 6.56 14.76
C SER A 76 15.18 7.40 15.05
N GLU A 77 14.49 7.07 16.14
CA GLU A 77 13.28 7.77 16.53
C GLU A 77 13.57 9.21 16.99
N PRO A 78 12.86 10.23 16.48
CA PRO A 78 13.05 11.61 16.90
C PRO A 78 12.79 11.80 18.41
N VAL A 79 13.64 12.62 19.05
CA VAL A 79 13.45 13.04 20.46
C VAL A 79 12.19 13.91 20.59
N ASP A 80 11.93 14.75 19.59
CA ASP A 80 10.74 15.60 19.52
C ASP A 80 9.46 14.75 19.32
N ALA A 81 8.50 14.94 20.23
CA ALA A 81 7.27 14.15 20.26
C ALA A 81 6.41 14.35 19.00
N TYR A 82 6.37 15.56 18.45
CA TYR A 82 5.59 15.85 17.25
C TYR A 82 6.20 15.17 16.01
N ARG A 83 7.51 15.30 15.79
CA ARG A 83 8.22 14.61 14.70
C ARG A 83 8.15 13.10 14.83
N ARG A 84 8.12 12.57 16.05
CA ARG A 84 7.89 11.14 16.30
C ARG A 84 6.52 10.68 15.81
N LEU A 85 5.46 11.44 16.07
CA LEU A 85 4.12 11.13 15.55
C LEU A 85 4.07 11.18 14.03
N VAL A 86 4.77 12.12 13.40
CA VAL A 86 4.90 12.17 11.93
C VAL A 86 5.62 10.92 11.41
N LEU A 87 6.70 10.48 12.05
CA LEU A 87 7.39 9.24 11.68
C LEU A 87 6.50 8.01 11.84
N HIS A 88 5.78 7.87 12.97
CA HIS A 88 4.83 6.77 13.20
C HIS A 88 3.76 6.71 12.12
N THR A 89 3.32 7.87 11.64
CA THR A 89 2.33 7.98 10.57
C THR A 89 2.87 7.46 9.24
N ALA A 90 4.13 7.78 8.90
CA ALA A 90 4.80 7.25 7.72
C ALA A 90 5.06 5.73 7.82
N GLN A 91 5.60 5.29 8.96
CA GLN A 91 5.80 3.87 9.30
C GLN A 91 4.50 3.07 9.13
N ARG A 92 3.40 3.59 9.67
CA ARG A 92 2.09 2.96 9.56
C ARG A 92 1.60 2.87 8.11
N SER A 93 1.73 3.96 7.36
CA SER A 93 1.33 4.00 5.94
C SER A 93 2.09 2.95 5.11
N VAL A 94 3.39 2.76 5.37
CA VAL A 94 4.20 1.72 4.71
C VAL A 94 3.69 0.32 5.06
N ALA A 95 3.55 0.01 6.36
CA ALA A 95 3.11 -1.32 6.78
C ALA A 95 1.70 -1.66 6.27
N ASP A 96 0.75 -0.72 6.36
CA ASP A 96 -0.63 -0.92 5.92
C ASP A 96 -0.72 -1.10 4.40
N GLN A 97 0.00 -0.28 3.62
CA GLN A 97 0.01 -0.42 2.16
C GLN A 97 0.66 -1.74 1.73
N MET A 98 1.77 -2.15 2.36
CA MET A 98 2.40 -3.44 2.08
C MET A 98 1.46 -4.61 2.39
N MET A 99 0.77 -4.60 3.54
CA MET A 99 -0.23 -5.63 3.88
C MET A 99 -1.38 -5.66 2.86
N GLN A 100 -1.88 -4.49 2.45
CA GLN A 100 -2.93 -4.39 1.43
C GLN A 100 -2.49 -5.00 0.10
N GLN A 101 -1.29 -4.66 -0.38
CA GLN A 101 -0.77 -5.15 -1.65
C GLN A 101 -0.42 -6.64 -1.59
N ALA A 102 0.10 -7.12 -0.45
CA ALA A 102 0.38 -8.53 -0.22
C ALA A 102 -0.90 -9.39 -0.18
N SER A 103 -2.04 -8.83 0.23
CA SER A 103 -3.36 -9.50 0.20
C SER A 103 -4.10 -9.38 -1.13
N MET A 104 -3.69 -8.49 -2.04
CA MET A 104 -4.48 -8.21 -3.24
C MET A 104 -4.38 -9.35 -4.25
N ALA A 105 -5.48 -10.10 -4.44
CA ALA A 105 -5.54 -11.25 -5.35
C ALA A 105 -5.19 -10.89 -6.81
N GLY A 106 -5.41 -9.64 -7.22
CA GLY A 106 -5.04 -9.11 -8.54
C GLY A 106 -3.54 -8.88 -8.73
N ASN A 107 -2.75 -8.79 -7.66
CA ASN A 107 -1.29 -8.70 -7.76
C ASN A 107 -0.70 -10.05 -8.16
N HIS A 108 0.42 -9.99 -8.91
CA HIS A 108 1.18 -11.19 -9.26
C HIS A 108 1.62 -11.94 -8.00
N ALA A 109 1.69 -13.28 -8.07
CA ALA A 109 2.04 -14.11 -6.93
C ALA A 109 3.40 -13.72 -6.33
N GLU A 110 4.38 -13.42 -7.18
CA GLU A 110 5.71 -12.97 -6.77
C GLU A 110 5.69 -11.64 -6.00
N VAL A 111 4.85 -10.68 -6.43
CA VAL A 111 4.68 -9.40 -5.71
C VAL A 111 4.19 -9.66 -4.30
N ARG A 112 3.17 -10.53 -4.15
CA ARG A 112 2.64 -10.90 -2.84
C ARG A 112 3.68 -11.63 -2.00
N ALA A 113 4.45 -12.54 -2.60
CA ALA A 113 5.50 -13.28 -1.91
C ALA A 113 6.59 -12.35 -1.36
N ILE A 114 7.11 -11.46 -2.21
CA ILE A 114 8.12 -10.46 -1.84
C ILE A 114 7.64 -9.60 -0.68
N LEU A 115 6.46 -8.98 -0.79
CA LEU A 115 5.95 -8.11 0.28
C LEU A 115 5.65 -8.87 1.57
N SER A 116 5.16 -10.11 1.49
CA SER A 116 4.90 -10.96 2.65
C SER A 116 6.18 -11.31 3.41
N ASP A 117 7.26 -11.63 2.69
CA ASP A 117 8.58 -11.89 3.27
C ASP A 117 9.13 -10.66 4.00
N ARG A 118 9.00 -9.46 3.40
CA ARG A 118 9.48 -8.22 4.04
C ARG A 118 8.67 -7.86 5.27
N LEU A 119 7.35 -8.07 5.24
CA LEU A 119 6.48 -7.90 6.41
C LEU A 119 6.86 -8.88 7.52
N ASP A 120 7.19 -10.13 7.18
CA ASP A 120 7.64 -11.12 8.16
C ASP A 120 8.96 -10.73 8.82
N LYS A 121 9.93 -10.30 8.01
CA LYS A 121 11.22 -9.79 8.49
C LYS A 121 11.04 -8.56 9.38
N LEU A 122 10.16 -7.63 9.00
CA LEU A 122 9.86 -6.44 9.79
C LEU A 122 9.25 -6.81 11.15
N ALA A 123 8.24 -7.67 11.19
CA ALA A 123 7.62 -8.11 12.43
C ALA A 123 8.62 -8.85 13.32
N SER A 124 9.39 -9.78 12.76
CA SER A 124 10.41 -10.53 13.47
C SER A 124 11.51 -9.62 14.02
N GLY A 125 11.93 -8.61 13.25
CA GLY A 125 12.90 -7.60 13.68
C GLY A 125 12.40 -6.82 14.88
N ILE A 126 11.16 -6.33 14.83
CA ILE A 126 10.53 -5.61 15.95
C ILE A 126 10.41 -6.50 17.19
N GLU A 127 10.01 -7.76 17.03
CA GLU A 127 9.86 -8.73 18.12
C GLU A 127 11.20 -9.10 18.78
N SER A 128 12.30 -9.02 18.02
CA SER A 128 13.65 -9.26 18.53
C SER A 128 14.25 -8.07 19.30
N GLU A 129 13.63 -6.90 19.25
CA GLU A 129 14.07 -5.74 20.02
C GLU A 129 13.91 -5.99 21.53
N GLY A 130 14.87 -5.53 22.34
CA GLY A 130 14.79 -5.70 23.80
C GLY A 130 13.64 -4.91 24.44
N ALA A 131 13.29 -3.75 23.88
CA ALA A 131 12.22 -2.89 24.40
C ALA A 131 11.55 -2.06 23.29
N PRO A 132 10.81 -2.70 22.35
CA PRO A 132 10.16 -1.98 21.26
C PRO A 132 9.10 -1.03 21.81
N SER A 133 8.96 0.13 21.15
CA SER A 133 7.94 1.12 21.52
C SER A 133 6.52 0.56 21.34
N PRO A 134 5.51 1.11 22.04
CA PRO A 134 4.11 0.66 21.87
C PRO A 134 3.64 0.70 20.41
N HIS A 135 4.08 1.70 19.63
CA HIS A 135 3.77 1.81 18.21
C HIS A 135 4.35 0.63 17.41
N ARG A 136 5.63 0.33 17.58
CA ARG A 136 6.29 -0.79 16.89
C ARG A 136 5.62 -2.12 17.26
N LYS A 137 5.34 -2.34 18.55
CA LYS A 137 4.61 -3.53 19.04
C LYS A 137 3.23 -3.68 18.38
N LEU A 138 2.48 -2.59 18.25
CA LEU A 138 1.17 -2.61 17.59
C LEU A 138 1.31 -3.06 16.13
N VAL A 139 2.26 -2.49 15.38
CA VAL A 139 2.45 -2.85 13.96
C VAL A 139 2.89 -4.30 13.80
N ALA A 140 3.85 -4.78 14.60
CA ALA A 140 4.23 -6.20 14.57
C ALA A 140 3.03 -7.11 14.86
N ALA A 141 2.25 -6.79 15.89
CA ALA A 141 1.04 -7.55 16.22
C ALA A 141 0.00 -7.53 15.08
N ASP A 142 -0.16 -6.41 14.38
CA ASP A 142 -1.07 -6.28 13.25
C ASP A 142 -0.60 -7.13 12.07
N ILE A 143 0.70 -7.14 11.76
CA ILE A 143 1.30 -8.00 10.74
C ILE A 143 1.07 -9.47 11.09
N ARG A 144 1.33 -9.89 12.35
CA ARG A 144 1.07 -11.28 12.80
C ARG A 144 -0.41 -11.67 12.69
N ARG A 145 -1.31 -10.75 13.05
CA ARG A 145 -2.76 -10.97 12.87
C ARG A 145 -3.14 -11.04 11.40
N TRP A 146 -2.49 -10.28 10.53
CA TRP A 146 -2.69 -10.33 9.08
C TRP A 146 -2.18 -11.65 8.48
N GLN A 147 -0.99 -12.11 8.86
CA GLN A 147 -0.41 -13.38 8.42
C GLN A 147 -1.23 -14.61 8.85
N SER A 148 -1.86 -14.55 10.03
CA SER A 148 -2.68 -15.66 10.56
C SER A 148 -4.13 -15.66 10.06
N ARG A 149 -4.52 -14.72 9.18
CA ARG A 149 -5.86 -14.71 8.60
C ARG A 149 -6.05 -15.95 7.73
N ILE A 150 -7.06 -16.73 8.06
CA ILE A 150 -7.54 -17.81 7.20
C ILE A 150 -8.44 -17.15 6.14
N GLU A 151 -7.81 -16.58 5.12
CA GLU A 151 -8.51 -16.24 3.88
C GLU A 151 -8.44 -17.47 2.98
N ASN A 152 -9.58 -17.90 2.42
CA ASN A 152 -9.58 -18.95 1.40
C ASN A 152 -8.61 -18.51 0.31
N THR A 153 -7.48 -19.22 0.13
CA THR A 153 -6.52 -18.90 -0.92
C THR A 153 -7.20 -19.12 -2.26
N VAL A 154 -7.78 -18.06 -2.82
CA VAL A 154 -8.32 -18.10 -4.17
C VAL A 154 -7.13 -17.95 -5.12
N PRO A 155 -6.91 -18.88 -6.05
CA PRO A 155 -5.93 -18.70 -7.10
C PRO A 155 -6.12 -17.33 -7.77
N GLY A 156 -5.03 -16.63 -8.04
CA GLY A 156 -5.08 -15.35 -8.74
C GLY A 156 -5.81 -15.48 -10.08
N PRO A 157 -6.32 -14.37 -10.64
CA PRO A 157 -7.04 -14.40 -11.91
C PRO A 157 -6.18 -15.06 -12.99
N GLN A 158 -6.75 -16.06 -13.68
CA GLN A 158 -6.08 -16.70 -14.80
C GLN A 158 -6.03 -15.73 -15.98
N LEU A 159 -4.83 -15.52 -16.54
CA LEU A 159 -4.67 -14.77 -17.78
C LEU A 159 -5.31 -15.57 -18.92
N GLN A 160 -6.24 -14.94 -19.64
CA GLN A 160 -6.80 -15.52 -20.86
C GLN A 160 -5.83 -15.27 -22.01
N MET A 161 -5.55 -16.30 -22.81
CA MET A 161 -4.84 -16.09 -24.06
C MET A 161 -5.68 -15.19 -24.97
N PRO A 162 -5.06 -14.24 -25.70
CA PRO A 162 -5.78 -13.49 -26.72
C PRO A 162 -6.35 -14.47 -27.76
N ALA A 163 -7.49 -14.11 -28.37
CA ALA A 163 -8.05 -14.89 -29.47
C ALA A 163 -6.99 -14.99 -30.58
N GLY A 164 -6.71 -16.21 -31.05
CA GLY A 164 -5.80 -16.40 -32.17
C GLY A 164 -6.38 -15.80 -33.45
N ASP A 165 -5.57 -15.10 -34.23
CA ASP A 165 -5.99 -14.58 -35.53
C ASP A 165 -6.31 -15.75 -36.49
N PRO A 166 -7.41 -15.69 -37.26
CA PRO A 166 -7.75 -16.74 -38.22
C PRO A 166 -6.77 -16.75 -39.39
N ILE A 167 -5.72 -17.57 -39.30
CA ILE A 167 -4.86 -17.89 -40.44
C ILE A 167 -5.64 -18.84 -41.37
N GLY A 168 -6.33 -18.29 -42.38
CA GLY A 168 -6.95 -19.11 -43.43
C GLY A 168 -8.10 -18.48 -44.25
N GLY A 169 -8.61 -17.32 -43.85
CA GLY A 169 -9.78 -16.69 -44.49
C GLY A 169 -9.50 -15.88 -45.76
N SER A 170 -8.77 -16.40 -46.75
CA SER A 170 -8.81 -15.81 -48.10
C SER A 170 -9.76 -16.63 -48.98
N SER A 171 -11.04 -16.29 -48.91
CA SER A 171 -12.03 -16.67 -49.91
C SER A 171 -11.69 -15.97 -51.23
N ARG A 172 -10.73 -16.48 -52.01
CA ARG A 172 -10.67 -16.19 -53.45
C ARG A 172 -11.73 -17.03 -54.17
N GLY A 173 -12.99 -16.68 -53.95
CA GLY A 173 -14.08 -16.99 -54.87
C GLY A 173 -14.08 -15.96 -55.99
N GLY A 174 -13.13 -16.05 -56.91
CA GLY A 174 -12.96 -15.12 -58.02
C GLY A 174 -13.04 -15.84 -59.36
N ASN A 175 -14.27 -15.93 -59.91
CA ASN A 175 -14.63 -15.98 -61.32
C ASN A 175 -13.87 -16.97 -62.24
N ARG A 176 -14.49 -18.10 -62.59
CA ARG A 176 -14.19 -18.80 -63.85
C ARG A 176 -15.34 -18.57 -64.81
N ARG A 177 -14.95 -18.14 -66.01
CA ARG A 177 -15.76 -17.87 -67.20
C ARG A 177 -16.67 -19.03 -67.59
#